data_AF-A0A2R6FEP2-F1
#
_entry.id   AF-A0A2R6FEP2-F1
#
_cell.length_a   1.000
_cell.length_b   1.000
_cell.length_c   1.000
_cell.angle_alpha   90.00
_cell.angle_beta   90.00
_cell.angle_gamma   90.00
#
_symmetry.space_group_name_H-M   'P 1'
#
loop_
_entity.id
_entity.type
_entity.pdbx_description
1 polymer ?
#
loop_
_entity_poly.entity_id
_entity_poly.type
_entity_poly.pdbx_seq_one_letter_code
_entity_poly.pdbx_strand_id
1 'polypeptide(L)' 'MIESLGVDVNRSGLHTLEVDERFEADGPFVVELTNHGESTHLHVHLDDDLSQVARLEAANHYVESGETRRVRVQVMDQRE' A
#
# COMPACT_ATOMS: atom_id res chain seq x y z
N MET A 1 5.29 14.91 -8.73
CA MET A 1 5.78 13.94 -7.73
C MET A 1 4.63 12.99 -7.48
N ILE A 2 4.85 11.67 -7.45
CA ILE A 2 3.77 10.75 -7.10
C ILE A 2 3.64 10.70 -5.57
N GLU A 3 2.42 10.81 -5.06
CA GLU A 3 2.16 10.80 -3.62
C GLU A 3 2.32 9.37 -3.09
N SER A 4 2.75 9.22 -1.84
CA SER A 4 2.91 7.91 -1.22
C SER A 4 2.39 7.82 0.20
N LEU A 5 1.74 6.70 0.48
CA LEU A 5 1.30 6.26 1.80
C LEU A 5 2.33 5.30 2.38
N GLY A 6 3.03 5.73 3.42
CA GLY A 6 3.98 4.89 4.14
C GLY A 6 3.27 3.93 5.08
N VAL A 7 3.64 2.65 5.01
CA VAL A 7 3.18 1.60 5.92
C VAL A 7 4.39 0.88 6.48
N ASP A 8 4.62 1.04 7.78
CA ASP A 8 5.65 0.30 8.50
C ASP A 8 5.10 -1.08 8.88
N VAL A 9 5.79 -2.13 8.48
CA VAL A 9 5.44 -3.52 8.72
C VAL A 9 6.44 -4.11 9.71
N ASN A 10 5.94 -4.86 10.69
CA ASN A 10 6.74 -5.50 11.72
C ASN A 10 7.61 -4.57 12.58
N ARG A 11 7.32 -3.27 12.64
CA ARG A 11 8.15 -2.27 13.34
C ARG A 11 8.03 -2.36 14.87
N SER A 12 6.81 -2.47 15.40
CA SER A 12 6.57 -2.62 16.84
C SER A 12 6.46 -4.08 17.30
N GLY A 13 6.44 -5.04 16.38
CA GLY A 13 6.42 -6.49 16.68
C GLY A 13 6.02 -7.32 15.47
N LEU A 14 6.03 -8.65 15.59
CA LEU A 14 5.61 -9.53 14.49
C LEU A 14 4.14 -9.28 14.12
N HIS A 15 3.90 -9.14 12.81
CA HIS A 15 2.61 -8.86 12.19
C HIS A 15 1.96 -7.52 12.59
N THR A 16 2.74 -6.55 13.07
CA THR A 16 2.22 -5.19 13.32
C THR A 16 2.25 -4.37 12.04
N LEU A 17 1.24 -3.51 11.86
CA LEU A 17 1.19 -2.49 10.82
C LEU A 17 1.06 -1.12 11.50
N GLU A 18 1.90 -0.17 11.09
CA GLU A 18 1.81 1.23 11.52
C GLU A 18 1.65 2.09 10.26
N VAL A 19 0.56 2.85 10.21
CA VAL A 19 0.16 3.69 9.07
C VAL A 19 -0.68 4.85 9.60
N ASP A 20 -0.64 5.98 8.91
CA ASP A 20 -1.53 7.09 9.19
C ASP A 20 -3.01 6.69 9.08
N GLU A 21 -3.85 7.22 9.97
CA GLU A 21 -5.29 6.93 10.00
C GLU A 21 -6.03 7.41 8.75
N ARG A 22 -5.46 8.39 8.03
CA ARG A 22 -6.01 8.96 6.80
C ARG A 22 -4.89 9.39 5.88
N PHE A 23 -5.13 9.21 4.59
CA PHE A 23 -4.27 9.65 3.50
C PHE A 23 -5.16 10.14 2.36
N GLU A 24 -4.80 11.29 1.79
CA GLU A 24 -5.49 11.91 0.65
C GLU A 24 -4.50 12.11 -0.47
N ALA A 25 -4.91 11.79 -1.71
CA ALA A 25 -4.13 11.97 -2.91
C ALA A 25 -5.05 12.41 -4.05
N ASP A 26 -4.55 13.26 -4.94
CA ASP A 26 -5.34 13.84 -6.05
C ASP A 26 -5.39 12.91 -7.28
N GLY A 27 -4.59 11.83 -7.27
CA GLY A 27 -4.48 10.92 -8.40
C GLY A 27 -3.78 9.61 -8.06
N PRO A 28 -3.14 8.96 -9.05
CA PRO A 28 -2.38 7.74 -8.80
C PRO A 28 -1.34 7.93 -7.71
N PHE A 29 -1.27 6.99 -6.77
CA PHE A 29 -0.37 7.04 -5.62
C PHE A 29 0.30 5.69 -5.37
N VAL A 30 1.26 5.67 -4.45
CA VAL A 30 2.02 4.46 -4.10
C VAL A 30 1.80 4.12 -2.63
N VAL A 31 1.54 2.86 -2.32
CA VAL A 31 1.63 2.35 -0.96
C VAL A 31 3.05 1.77 -0.77
N GLU A 32 3.82 2.34 0.15
CA GLU A 32 5.19 1.93 0.45
C GLU A 32 5.21 1.06 1.71
N LEU A 33 5.35 -0.25 1.51
CA LEU A 33 5.40 -1.25 2.58
C LEU A 33 6.87 -1.42 3.00
N THR A 34 7.25 -0.92 4.17
CA THR A 34 8.62 -1.06 4.70
C THR A 34 8.64 -2.10 5.81
N ASN A 35 9.28 -3.23 5.57
CA ASN A 35 9.37 -4.30 6.57
C ASN A 35 10.60 -4.13 7.47
N HIS A 36 10.36 -3.99 8.77
CA HIS A 36 11.41 -3.82 9.79
C HIS A 36 11.75 -5.12 10.53
N GLY A 37 11.01 -6.21 10.27
CA GLY A 37 11.15 -7.50 10.94
C GLY A 37 11.34 -8.65 9.95
N GLU A 38 10.88 -9.84 10.33
CA GLU A 38 11.02 -11.04 9.50
C GLU A 38 10.23 -10.94 8.18
N SER A 39 10.66 -11.68 7.16
CA SER A 39 9.99 -11.73 5.87
C SER A 39 8.52 -12.13 6.01
N THR A 40 7.62 -11.45 5.30
CA THR A 40 6.17 -11.64 5.45
C THR A 40 5.40 -11.53 4.14
N HIS A 41 4.23 -12.16 4.11
CA HIS A 41 3.26 -12.05 3.02
C HIS A 41 2.16 -11.07 3.43
N LEU A 42 1.99 -10.02 2.65
CA LEU A 42 0.99 -8.98 2.85
C LEU A 42 -0.07 -9.06 1.76
N HIS A 43 -1.33 -8.92 2.17
CA HIS A 43 -2.44 -8.77 1.25
C HIS A 43 -2.89 -7.30 1.28
N VAL A 44 -2.78 -6.63 0.14
CA VAL A 44 -3.29 -5.28 -0.09
C VAL A 44 -4.50 -5.37 -1.02
N HIS A 45 -5.59 -4.76 -0.61
CA HIS A 45 -6.84 -4.74 -1.37
C HIS A 45 -7.47 -3.36 -1.23
N LEU A 46 -8.16 -2.90 -2.28
CA LEU A 46 -8.98 -1.69 -2.22
C LEU A 46 -10.37 -2.09 -1.77
N ASP A 47 -10.99 -1.33 -0.87
CA ASP A 47 -12.38 -1.60 -0.49
C ASP A 47 -13.34 -1.46 -1.68
N ASP A 48 -14.60 -1.88 -1.53
CA ASP A 48 -15.60 -1.87 -2.60
C ASP A 48 -15.76 -0.50 -3.26
N ASP A 49 -15.79 0.57 -2.47
CA ASP A 49 -15.92 1.94 -2.99
C ASP A 49 -14.69 2.36 -3.81
N LEU A 50 -13.49 2.14 -3.25
CA LEU A 50 -12.25 2.53 -3.89
C LEU A 50 -11.93 1.68 -5.12
N SER A 51 -12.34 0.41 -5.14
CA SER A 51 -12.22 -0.49 -6.29
C SER A 51 -13.04 -0.04 -7.51
N GLN A 52 -14.06 0.80 -7.32
CA GLN A 52 -14.84 1.35 -8.44
C GLN A 52 -14.06 2.41 -9.21
N VAL A 53 -13.12 3.12 -8.56
CA VAL A 53 -12.39 4.26 -9.14
C VAL A 53 -10.88 4.04 -9.22
N ALA A 54 -10.36 2.97 -8.63
CA ALA A 54 -8.95 2.65 -8.63
C ALA A 54 -8.66 1.15 -8.80
N ARG A 55 -7.42 0.84 -9.20
CA ARG A 55 -6.93 -0.53 -9.42
C ARG A 55 -5.51 -0.70 -8.86
N LEU A 56 -5.26 -1.90 -8.32
CA LEU A 56 -3.94 -2.37 -7.86
C LEU A 56 -3.32 -3.28 -8.93
N GLU A 57 -1.99 -3.24 -9.11
CA GLU A 57 -1.30 -4.15 -10.03
C GLU A 57 -1.23 -5.59 -9.49
N ALA A 58 -1.10 -5.75 -8.17
CA ALA A 58 -1.14 -7.04 -7.49
C ALA A 58 -1.66 -6.83 -6.06
N ALA A 59 -2.32 -7.87 -5.53
CA ALA A 59 -2.87 -7.85 -4.18
C ALA A 59 -1.93 -8.55 -3.16
N ASN A 60 -1.23 -9.59 -3.59
CA ASN A 60 -0.35 -10.38 -2.73
C ASN A 60 1.10 -9.92 -2.92
N HIS A 61 1.74 -9.51 -1.82
CA HIS A 61 3.11 -9.05 -1.82
C HIS A 61 3.93 -9.83 -0.81
N TYR A 62 5.06 -10.36 -1.26
CA TYR A 62 6.10 -10.86 -0.37
C TYR A 62 7.10 -9.73 -0.15
N VAL A 63 7.43 -9.45 1.11
CA VAL A 63 8.38 -8.40 1.50
C VAL A 63 9.44 -9.01 2.40
N GLU A 64 10.69 -8.96 1.95
CA GLU A 64 11.84 -9.45 2.71
C GLU A 64 12.14 -8.58 3.93
N SER A 65 12.92 -9.11 4.88
CA SER A 65 13.40 -8.35 6.03
C SER A 65 14.21 -7.13 5.59
N GLY A 66 13.80 -5.93 6.01
CA GLY A 66 14.44 -4.67 5.64
C GLY A 66 14.12 -4.17 4.23
N GLU A 67 13.25 -4.86 3.49
CA GLU A 67 12.84 -4.42 2.15
C GLU A 67 11.73 -3.37 2.24
N THR A 68 11.80 -2.38 1.34
CA THR A 68 10.65 -1.53 1.00
C THR A 68 10.04 -1.98 -0.33
N ARG A 69 8.79 -2.42 -0.27
CA ARG A 69 7.99 -2.80 -1.44
C ARG A 69 7.03 -1.68 -1.82
N ARG A 70 6.96 -1.37 -3.12
CA ARG A 70 6.08 -0.34 -3.68
C ARG A 70 4.89 -0.98 -4.37
N VAL A 71 3.68 -0.64 -3.95
CA VAL A 71 2.43 -1.06 -4.56
C VAL A 71 1.80 0.14 -5.24
N ARG A 72 1.65 0.09 -6.56
CA ARG A 72 1.04 1.19 -7.32
C ARG A 72 -0.48 1.06 -7.31
N VAL A 73 -1.13 2.17 -6.99
CA VAL A 73 -2.56 2.35 -7.12
C VAL A 73 -2.80 3.28 -8.31
N GLN A 74 -3.46 2.75 -9.34
CA GLN A 74 -3.88 3.53 -10.50
C GLN A 74 -5.29 4.05 -10.27
N VAL A 75 -5.49 5.36 -10.40
CA VAL A 75 -6.82 5.96 -10.41
C VAL A 75 -7.32 5.96 -11.85
N MET A 76 -8.55 5.49 -12.05
CA MET A 76 -9.21 5.50 -13.33
C MET A 76 -9.79 6.89 -13.56
N ASP A 77 -9.36 7.55 -14.63
CA ASP A 77 -9.94 8.82 -15.08
C ASP A 77 -11.41 8.57 -15.41
N GLN A 78 -12.33 8.99 -14.54
CA GLN A 78 -13.75 8.99 -14.84
C GLN A 78 -14.04 10.16 -15.79
N ARG A 79 -13.64 10.03 -17.05
CA ARG A 79 -14.17 10.93 -18.09
C ARG A 79 -15.59 10.51 -18.38
N GLU A 80 -16.52 11.27 -17.82
CA GLU A 80 -17.90 11.38 -18.29
C GLU A 80 -17.97 12.24 -19.56
#